data_AF-A0A931XY30-F1
#
_entry.id   AF-A0A931XY30-F1
#
_cell.length_a   1.000
_cell.length_b   1.000
_cell.length_c   1.000
_cell.angle_alpha   90.00
_cell.angle_beta   90.00
_cell.angle_gamma   90.00
#
_symmetry.space_group_name_H-M   'P 1'
#
loop_
_entity.id
_entity.type
_entity.pdbx_description
1 polymer ?
#
loop_
_entity_poly.entity_id
_entity_poly.type
_entity_poly.pdbx_seq_one_letter_code
_entity_poly.pdbx_strand_id
1 'polypeptide(L)'
;MRTTAAVALVAALLLPSRAGANIAAAHEDAAHVTGPRFVAGTNVRVLDEALTIDCAEADGAPKCRFEAIYRVQNPEQTRQEVAAAFYGVHTSDVAIAVDGAAVPIETLTPEAIEALDDAAFRKESVTDPRELLSRLDRERLTERFPFRLSLEPAATRTLRVTGTIQPGLRFQPRGYVIPGYEARHLAFSTTTRARIYDLVYLLGPIRSWAGAPTVKVTIRFPASWGAAEPFIAHRTLAGPEVELSRWSLARDGAQAVATRTLGEGAPGMLPFAFQLPAPTVRVGGLLFGIGGTTGDRRGLRLRLGGELSAPDWLLWSAAVETGAFRRVFFVPAIHAVTPWVIMLPSVGLGVGAPVQLLPDLRAGVRLQGDLHMGPLGFFLAFDLYPAAGVRTSITETTMLFQLS
;
A
#
# COMPACT_ATOMS: atom_id res chain seq x y z
N MET A 1 -50.89 -26.99 10.40
CA MET A 1 -50.22 -26.48 9.18
C MET A 1 -49.53 -25.18 9.57
N ARG A 2 -48.27 -25.21 10.01
CA ARG A 2 -47.00 -25.17 9.23
C ARG A 2 -46.71 -23.80 8.58
N THR A 3 -46.34 -22.78 9.38
CA THR A 3 -45.67 -21.54 8.90
C THR A 3 -44.87 -20.82 10.01
N THR A 4 -44.19 -21.55 10.90
CA THR A 4 -43.30 -20.96 11.93
C THR A 4 -41.83 -21.39 11.82
N ALA A 5 -41.45 -22.17 10.80
CA ALA A 5 -40.11 -22.74 10.67
C ALA A 5 -39.17 -21.99 9.69
N ALA A 6 -39.65 -20.97 8.98
CA ALA A 6 -38.86 -20.34 7.90
C ALA A 6 -37.99 -19.13 8.35
N VAL A 7 -38.23 -18.56 9.53
CA VAL A 7 -37.49 -17.37 10.00
C VAL A 7 -36.19 -17.74 10.73
N ALA A 8 -36.11 -18.92 11.34
CA ALA A 8 -34.91 -19.37 12.04
C ALA A 8 -33.77 -19.83 11.09
N LEU A 9 -34.09 -20.24 9.85
CA LEU A 9 -33.10 -20.80 8.92
C LEU A 9 -32.28 -19.72 8.19
N VAL A 10 -32.82 -18.51 8.02
CA VAL A 10 -32.09 -17.38 7.40
C VAL A 10 -31.13 -16.72 8.40
N ALA A 11 -31.46 -16.74 9.70
CA ALA A 11 -30.58 -16.22 10.74
C ALA A 11 -29.33 -17.10 10.98
N ALA A 12 -29.43 -18.41 10.74
CA ALA A 12 -28.29 -19.33 10.89
C ALA A 12 -27.31 -19.29 9.69
N LEU A 13 -27.75 -18.82 8.52
CA LEU A 13 -26.90 -18.63 7.32
C LEU A 13 -26.17 -17.28 7.30
N LEU A 14 -26.46 -16.38 8.26
CA LEU A 14 -25.79 -15.08 8.43
C LEU A 14 -24.79 -15.06 9.59
N LEU A 15 -24.45 -16.21 10.18
CA LEU A 15 -23.39 -16.27 11.18
C LEU A 15 -22.04 -15.94 10.52
N PRO A 16 -21.39 -14.81 10.85
CA PRO A 16 -20.04 -14.52 10.38
C PRO A 16 -19.09 -15.49 11.08
N SER A 17 -18.89 -16.64 10.48
CA SER A 17 -17.88 -17.61 10.90
C SER A 17 -16.51 -17.18 10.39
N ARG A 18 -16.02 -16.01 10.84
CA ARG A 18 -14.60 -15.66 11.01
C ARG A 18 -14.46 -14.54 12.03
N ALA A 19 -14.55 -14.88 13.31
CA ALA A 19 -13.80 -14.15 14.32
C ALA A 19 -12.31 -14.41 14.06
N GLY A 20 -11.74 -13.62 13.14
CA GLY A 20 -10.30 -13.59 12.87
C GLY A 20 -9.58 -12.87 13.99
N ALA A 21 -9.68 -13.38 15.21
CA ALA A 21 -8.72 -13.12 16.28
C ALA A 21 -7.49 -14.01 16.05
N ASN A 22 -6.89 -13.87 14.86
CA ASN A 22 -5.53 -14.27 14.56
C ASN A 22 -4.98 -13.03 13.87
N ILE A 23 -4.46 -12.11 14.67
CA ILE A 23 -3.53 -11.10 14.19
C ILE A 23 -2.42 -11.90 13.53
N ALA A 24 -2.48 -11.98 12.21
CA ALA A 24 -1.37 -12.51 11.43
C ALA A 24 -0.16 -11.69 11.86
N ALA A 25 0.87 -12.39 12.35
CA ALA A 25 2.15 -11.81 12.61
C ALA A 25 2.58 -11.01 11.37
N ALA A 26 3.14 -9.83 11.63
CA ALA A 26 3.75 -8.94 10.68
C ALA A 26 4.50 -9.69 9.56
N HIS A 27 4.07 -9.54 8.31
CA HIS A 27 5.01 -9.60 7.19
C HIS A 27 5.42 -8.15 6.94
N GLU A 28 6.47 -7.76 7.66
CA GLU A 28 7.05 -6.42 7.75
C GLU A 28 8.44 -6.42 7.10
N ASP A 29 8.56 -6.88 5.85
CA ASP A 29 9.86 -6.91 5.19
C ASP A 29 9.89 -5.91 4.05
N ALA A 30 10.44 -4.73 4.35
CA ALA A 30 10.90 -3.84 3.31
C ALA A 30 11.87 -4.61 2.41
N ALA A 31 11.87 -4.33 1.11
CA ALA A 31 12.85 -4.97 0.23
C ALA A 31 14.19 -4.26 0.37
N HIS A 32 15.26 -5.04 0.55
CA HIS A 32 16.61 -4.54 0.80
C HIS A 32 17.51 -4.85 -0.39
N VAL A 33 18.33 -3.88 -0.83
CA VAL A 33 19.38 -4.12 -1.84
C VAL A 33 20.66 -3.53 -1.35
N THR A 34 21.76 -4.14 -1.73
CA THR A 34 23.02 -3.89 -1.06
C THR A 34 24.18 -4.00 -2.04
N GLY A 35 25.07 -3.00 -2.05
CA GLY A 35 26.23 -3.01 -2.93
C GLY A 35 27.19 -4.20 -2.68
N PRO A 36 28.14 -4.44 -3.62
CA PRO A 36 29.05 -5.57 -3.51
C PRO A 36 29.92 -5.48 -2.25
N ARG A 37 30.24 -6.62 -1.62
CA ARG A 37 31.16 -6.78 -0.45
C ARG A 37 32.38 -7.61 -0.81
N PHE A 38 33.35 -7.78 0.09
CA PHE A 38 34.51 -8.67 -0.09
C PHE A 38 34.78 -9.58 1.10
N VAL A 39 35.35 -10.77 0.84
CA VAL A 39 35.66 -11.81 1.85
C VAL A 39 36.77 -11.37 2.84
N ALA A 40 37.70 -10.52 2.40
CA ALA A 40 38.83 -10.03 3.20
C ALA A 40 39.05 -8.52 3.01
N GLY A 41 39.72 -7.88 3.97
CA GLY A 41 40.13 -6.47 3.84
C GLY A 41 40.97 -6.29 2.57
N THR A 42 40.49 -5.46 1.65
CA THR A 42 41.15 -5.18 0.38
C THR A 42 41.55 -3.71 0.29
N ASN A 43 42.66 -3.45 -0.39
CA ASN A 43 43.09 -2.08 -0.70
C ASN A 43 42.36 -1.51 -1.91
N VAL A 44 41.51 -2.30 -2.58
CA VAL A 44 40.67 -1.83 -3.69
C VAL A 44 39.73 -0.73 -3.20
N ARG A 45 39.78 0.41 -3.88
CA ARG A 45 39.02 1.61 -3.53
C ARG A 45 37.78 1.73 -4.39
N VAL A 46 36.67 2.17 -3.79
CA VAL A 46 35.54 2.70 -4.58
C VAL A 46 35.64 4.22 -4.58
N LEU A 47 35.70 4.77 -5.79
CA LEU A 47 35.83 6.22 -5.98
C LEU A 47 34.46 6.90 -5.91
N ASP A 48 33.46 6.31 -6.55
CA ASP A 48 32.09 6.80 -6.60
C ASP A 48 31.11 5.68 -6.96
N GLU A 49 29.83 5.93 -6.66
CA GLU A 49 28.71 5.09 -7.01
C GLU A 49 27.60 5.93 -7.65
N ALA A 50 27.04 5.42 -8.75
CA ALA A 50 25.80 5.90 -9.34
C ALA A 50 24.76 4.78 -9.30
N LEU A 51 23.69 4.99 -8.53
CA LEU A 51 22.57 4.08 -8.39
C LEU A 51 21.34 4.67 -9.09
N THR A 52 20.82 3.94 -10.07
CA THR A 52 19.55 4.24 -10.74
C THR A 52 18.56 3.14 -10.43
N ILE A 53 17.34 3.52 -10.04
CA ILE A 53 16.24 2.60 -9.79
C ILE A 53 15.03 3.07 -10.60
N ASP A 54 14.57 2.27 -11.56
CA ASP A 54 13.42 2.57 -12.40
C ASP A 54 12.26 1.62 -12.04
N CYS A 55 11.22 2.17 -11.43
CA CYS A 55 10.05 1.44 -10.95
C CYS A 55 8.86 1.57 -11.90
N ALA A 56 8.09 0.48 -12.03
CA ALA A 56 6.82 0.45 -12.73
C ALA A 56 5.82 -0.47 -12.02
N GLU A 57 4.53 -0.35 -12.32
CA GLU A 57 3.52 -1.28 -11.82
C GLU A 57 3.51 -2.55 -12.67
N ALA A 58 3.61 -3.70 -12.01
CA ALA A 58 3.44 -5.03 -12.62
C ALA A 58 2.62 -5.90 -11.66
N ASP A 59 1.59 -6.57 -12.17
CA ASP A 59 0.70 -7.44 -11.37
C ASP A 59 0.10 -6.75 -10.12
N GLY A 60 -0.13 -5.44 -10.22
CA GLY A 60 -0.66 -4.62 -9.14
C GLY A 60 0.36 -4.27 -8.04
N ALA A 61 1.65 -4.54 -8.20
CA ALA A 61 2.70 -4.17 -7.25
C ALA A 61 3.83 -3.41 -7.97
N PRO A 62 4.66 -2.63 -7.26
CA PRO A 62 5.86 -2.07 -7.85
C PRO A 62 6.86 -3.18 -8.18
N LYS A 63 7.47 -3.07 -9.36
CA LYS A 63 8.64 -3.85 -9.77
C LYS A 63 9.69 -2.86 -10.26
N CYS A 64 10.86 -2.87 -9.64
CA CYS A 64 11.89 -1.87 -9.88
C CYS A 64 13.13 -2.51 -10.47
N ARG A 65 13.60 -2.00 -11.61
CA ARG A 65 14.91 -2.35 -12.16
C ARG A 65 15.95 -1.47 -11.52
N PHE A 66 17.06 -2.03 -11.07
CA PHE A 66 18.17 -1.24 -10.54
C PHE A 66 19.40 -1.40 -11.42
N GLU A 67 20.20 -0.35 -11.46
CA GLU A 67 21.55 -0.31 -12.01
C GLU A 67 22.44 0.43 -11.03
N ALA A 68 23.43 -0.27 -10.49
CA ALA A 68 24.47 0.29 -9.65
C ALA A 68 25.79 0.26 -10.41
N ILE A 69 26.39 1.42 -10.62
CA ILE A 69 27.68 1.59 -11.29
C ILE A 69 28.69 2.08 -10.25
N TYR A 70 29.75 1.31 -10.08
CA TYR A 70 30.86 1.61 -9.19
C TYR A 70 32.12 1.86 -10.01
N ARG A 71 32.84 2.93 -9.70
CA ARG A 71 34.19 3.13 -10.22
C ARG A 71 35.20 2.62 -9.20
N VAL A 72 35.85 1.51 -9.53
CA VAL A 72 36.75 0.78 -8.62
C VAL A 72 38.20 0.93 -9.05
N GLN A 73 39.11 1.08 -8.09
CA GLN A 73 40.54 1.27 -8.36
C GLN A 73 41.40 0.34 -7.52
N ASN A 74 42.39 -0.28 -8.13
CA ASN A 74 43.49 -0.92 -7.42
C ASN A 74 44.63 0.10 -7.22
N PRO A 75 44.88 0.61 -6.01
CA PRO A 75 45.97 1.56 -5.76
C PRO A 75 47.35 0.88 -5.68
N GLU A 76 47.40 -0.44 -5.62
CA GLU A 76 48.63 -1.20 -5.43
C GLU A 76 49.43 -1.35 -6.73
N GLN A 77 50.72 -1.65 -6.57
CA GLN A 77 51.63 -1.99 -7.66
C GLN A 77 51.56 -3.48 -8.05
N THR A 78 50.74 -4.26 -7.36
CA THR A 78 50.50 -5.69 -7.63
C THR A 78 49.06 -5.93 -8.04
N ARG A 79 48.84 -6.96 -8.86
CA ARG A 79 47.50 -7.41 -9.23
C ARG A 79 46.72 -7.83 -7.99
N GLN A 80 45.48 -7.37 -7.89
CA GLN A 80 44.55 -7.71 -6.81
C GLN A 80 43.47 -8.64 -7.35
N GLU A 81 43.19 -9.71 -6.63
CA GLU A 81 42.02 -10.56 -6.86
C GLU A 81 41.12 -10.49 -5.64
N VAL A 82 39.84 -10.20 -5.86
CA VAL A 82 38.90 -9.98 -4.79
C VAL A 82 37.63 -10.79 -5.03
N ALA A 83 37.29 -11.64 -4.07
CA ALA A 83 36.03 -12.35 -4.02
C ALA A 83 34.97 -11.44 -3.42
N ALA A 84 33.90 -11.20 -4.18
CA ALA A 84 32.85 -10.26 -3.85
C ALA A 84 31.46 -10.86 -3.91
N ALA A 85 30.48 -10.19 -3.30
CA ALA A 85 29.08 -10.57 -3.47
C ALA A 85 28.15 -9.37 -3.38
N PHE A 86 27.16 -9.33 -4.28
CA PHE A 86 26.01 -8.45 -4.19
C PHE A 86 24.92 -9.12 -3.34
N TYR A 87 24.23 -8.35 -2.52
CA TYR A 87 23.19 -8.85 -1.62
C TYR A 87 21.85 -8.18 -1.94
N GLY A 88 20.78 -8.94 -1.90
CA GLY A 88 19.43 -8.43 -2.14
C GLY A 88 18.36 -9.27 -1.48
N VAL A 89 17.23 -8.64 -1.16
CA VAL A 89 16.01 -9.27 -0.65
C VAL A 89 14.93 -9.07 -1.72
N HIS A 90 14.29 -10.17 -2.11
CA HIS A 90 13.35 -10.19 -3.25
C HIS A 90 13.96 -9.60 -4.53
N THR A 91 15.25 -9.91 -4.75
CA THR A 91 15.95 -9.60 -5.98
C THR A 91 15.78 -10.71 -7.01
N SER A 92 16.04 -10.41 -8.27
CA SER A 92 16.04 -11.40 -9.34
C SER A 92 16.78 -10.84 -10.55
N ASP A 93 17.10 -11.73 -11.50
CA ASP A 93 17.74 -11.37 -12.78
C ASP A 93 19.02 -10.55 -12.60
N VAL A 94 19.79 -10.84 -11.55
CA VAL A 94 21.02 -10.10 -11.25
C VAL A 94 22.10 -10.45 -12.29
N ALA A 95 22.71 -9.41 -12.83
CA ALA A 95 23.84 -9.51 -13.74
C ALA A 95 24.95 -8.55 -13.32
N ILE A 96 26.19 -9.01 -13.50
CA ILE A 96 27.39 -8.30 -13.07
C ILE A 96 28.31 -8.15 -14.28
N ALA A 97 28.84 -6.96 -14.50
CA ALA A 97 29.77 -6.68 -15.59
C ALA A 97 30.93 -5.79 -15.13
N VAL A 98 32.11 -6.01 -15.70
CA VAL A 98 33.30 -5.18 -15.50
C VAL A 98 33.74 -4.64 -16.85
N ASP A 99 33.77 -3.32 -16.99
CA ASP A 99 34.02 -2.61 -18.26
C ASP A 99 33.14 -3.11 -19.42
N GLY A 100 31.90 -3.50 -19.11
CA GLY A 100 30.93 -4.03 -20.06
C GLY A 100 31.05 -5.53 -20.36
N ALA A 101 32.10 -6.21 -19.90
CA ALA A 101 32.23 -7.66 -20.00
C ALA A 101 31.48 -8.36 -18.85
N ALA A 102 30.61 -9.31 -19.17
CA ALA A 102 29.87 -10.07 -18.17
C ALA A 102 30.80 -10.89 -17.27
N VAL A 103 30.55 -10.85 -15.96
CA VAL A 103 31.24 -11.65 -14.94
C VAL A 103 30.28 -12.75 -14.48
N PRO A 104 30.69 -14.03 -14.51
CA PRO A 104 29.83 -15.10 -14.06
C PRO A 104 29.56 -15.01 -12.56
N ILE A 105 28.33 -15.33 -12.18
CA ILE A 105 27.96 -15.52 -10.77
C ILE A 105 28.51 -16.88 -10.35
N GLU A 106 29.30 -16.90 -9.29
CA GLU A 106 29.97 -18.10 -8.79
C GLU A 106 29.13 -18.82 -7.72
N THR A 107 29.57 -20.01 -7.32
CA THR A 107 29.12 -20.63 -6.07
C THR A 107 30.23 -20.46 -5.04
N LEU A 108 29.93 -19.83 -3.91
CA LEU A 108 30.89 -19.70 -2.82
C LEU A 108 30.84 -20.90 -1.87
N THR A 109 31.97 -21.15 -1.20
CA THR A 109 32.00 -22.11 -0.10
C THR A 109 31.26 -21.54 1.11
N PRO A 110 30.73 -22.38 2.02
CA PRO A 110 30.08 -21.93 3.24
C PRO A 110 30.94 -20.95 4.06
N GLU A 111 32.25 -21.18 4.14
CA GLU A 111 33.18 -20.33 4.88
C GLU A 111 33.35 -18.95 4.23
N ALA A 112 33.35 -18.89 2.89
CA ALA A 112 33.41 -17.61 2.17
C ALA A 112 32.10 -16.82 2.30
N ILE A 113 30.96 -17.51 2.37
CA ILE A 113 29.66 -16.90 2.66
C ILE A 113 29.65 -16.32 4.08
N GLU A 114 30.06 -17.11 5.08
CA GLU A 114 30.14 -16.67 6.48
C GLU A 114 31.03 -15.43 6.62
N ALA A 115 32.19 -15.41 5.97
CA ALA A 115 33.09 -14.26 5.97
C ALA A 115 32.49 -13.00 5.31
N LEU A 116 31.77 -13.15 4.20
CA LEU A 116 31.07 -12.04 3.56
C LEU A 116 29.91 -11.51 4.40
N ASP A 117 29.15 -12.41 5.02
CA ASP A 117 28.04 -12.05 5.90
C ASP A 117 28.59 -11.30 7.13
N ASP A 118 29.64 -11.81 7.77
CA ASP A 118 30.31 -11.12 8.87
C ASP A 118 30.81 -9.72 8.47
N ALA A 119 31.42 -9.58 7.28
CA ALA A 119 31.86 -8.28 6.77
C ALA A 119 30.69 -7.35 6.43
N ALA A 120 29.55 -7.91 5.99
CA ALA A 120 28.38 -7.16 5.61
C ALA A 120 27.72 -6.44 6.78
N PHE A 121 27.70 -7.07 7.95
CA PHE A 121 26.87 -6.61 9.06
C PHE A 121 27.68 -6.09 10.28
N ARG A 122 29.00 -6.33 10.36
CA ARG A 122 29.87 -5.78 11.44
C ARG A 122 29.98 -4.25 11.49
N LYS A 123 29.75 -3.54 10.38
CA LYS A 123 29.88 -2.06 10.31
C LYS A 123 28.55 -1.32 10.42
N GLU A 124 27.41 -2.01 10.41
CA GLU A 124 26.14 -1.39 10.72
C GLU A 124 26.02 -1.35 12.24
N SER A 125 25.97 -0.15 12.83
CA SER A 125 25.78 0.08 14.26
C SER A 125 24.33 -0.25 14.67
N VAL A 126 23.85 -1.44 14.33
CA VAL A 126 22.64 -2.04 14.87
C VAL A 126 23.06 -2.70 16.18
N THR A 127 22.28 -2.50 17.24
CA THR A 127 22.63 -2.93 18.60
C THR A 127 22.83 -4.46 18.73
N ASP A 128 22.39 -5.24 17.74
CA ASP A 128 22.94 -6.57 17.45
C ASP A 128 22.72 -6.95 15.96
N PRO A 129 23.74 -6.89 15.08
CA PRO A 129 23.63 -7.28 13.68
C PRO A 129 23.26 -8.75 13.49
N ARG A 130 23.53 -9.60 14.51
CA ARG A 130 23.10 -11.01 14.50
C ARG A 130 21.59 -11.15 14.69
N GLU A 131 20.90 -10.20 15.31
CA GLU A 131 19.44 -10.26 15.44
C GLU A 131 18.77 -9.98 14.08
N LEU A 132 19.20 -8.93 13.38
CA LEU A 132 18.72 -8.58 12.03
C LEU A 132 18.99 -9.73 11.04
N LEU A 133 20.23 -10.25 11.04
CA LEU A 133 20.61 -11.43 10.26
C LEU A 133 19.80 -12.66 10.63
N SER A 134 19.65 -12.96 11.92
CA SER A 134 18.87 -14.12 12.33
C SER A 134 17.40 -14.01 11.90
N ARG A 135 16.85 -12.81 11.72
CA ARG A 135 15.50 -12.62 11.16
C ARG A 135 15.50 -12.84 9.65
N LEU A 136 16.35 -12.13 8.91
CA LEU A 136 16.42 -12.22 7.45
C LEU A 136 16.85 -13.62 6.94
N ASP A 137 17.76 -14.27 7.66
CA ASP A 137 18.36 -15.55 7.31
C ASP A 137 17.51 -16.75 7.81
N ARG A 138 16.78 -16.62 8.94
CA ARG A 138 15.74 -17.61 9.32
C ARG A 138 14.62 -17.68 8.29
N GLU A 139 14.36 -16.57 7.59
CA GLU A 139 13.32 -16.49 6.57
C GLU A 139 13.84 -16.73 5.14
N ARG A 140 15.16 -16.99 4.96
CA ARG A 140 15.82 -17.18 3.65
C ARG A 140 15.58 -16.04 2.65
N LEU A 141 15.40 -14.82 3.15
CA LEU A 141 14.99 -13.70 2.31
C LEU A 141 16.16 -13.02 1.59
N THR A 142 17.39 -13.23 2.06
CA THR A 142 18.60 -12.62 1.48
C THR A 142 19.25 -13.52 0.44
N GLU A 143 19.15 -13.11 -0.82
CA GLU A 143 19.86 -13.69 -1.95
C GLU A 143 21.26 -13.10 -2.07
N ARG A 144 22.21 -13.94 -2.48
CA ARG A 144 23.63 -13.61 -2.59
C ARG A 144 24.09 -13.92 -4.01
N PHE A 145 24.76 -12.96 -4.64
CA PHE A 145 25.25 -13.08 -6.01
C PHE A 145 26.75 -12.86 -6.01
N PRO A 146 27.54 -13.91 -5.75
CA PRO A 146 28.97 -13.79 -5.62
C PRO A 146 29.69 -13.78 -6.96
N PHE A 147 30.83 -13.10 -7.02
CA PHE A 147 31.64 -12.96 -8.22
C PHE A 147 33.10 -12.69 -7.85
N ARG A 148 34.01 -12.85 -8.80
CA ARG A 148 35.41 -12.45 -8.64
C ARG A 148 35.72 -11.22 -9.47
N LEU A 149 36.46 -10.31 -8.86
CA LEU A 149 37.01 -9.12 -9.48
C LEU A 149 38.53 -9.25 -9.54
N SER A 150 39.11 -9.03 -10.71
CA SER A 150 40.56 -8.96 -10.87
C SER A 150 40.96 -7.59 -11.41
N LEU A 151 41.91 -6.95 -10.74
CA LEU A 151 42.38 -5.61 -11.07
C LEU A 151 43.90 -5.61 -11.21
N GLU A 152 44.36 -5.21 -12.39
CA GLU A 152 45.78 -4.97 -12.65
C GLU A 152 46.33 -3.82 -11.77
N PRO A 153 47.66 -3.74 -11.60
CA PRO A 153 48.31 -2.64 -10.88
C PRO A 153 47.84 -1.27 -11.37
N ALA A 154 47.54 -0.35 -10.44
CA ALA A 154 47.06 1.01 -10.72
C ALA A 154 45.80 1.12 -11.60
N ALA A 155 45.10 0.02 -11.90
CA ALA A 155 43.97 0.01 -12.82
C ALA A 155 42.71 0.60 -12.17
N THR A 156 41.96 1.36 -12.97
CA THR A 156 40.59 1.79 -12.66
C THR A 156 39.63 1.09 -13.62
N ARG A 157 38.56 0.51 -13.07
CA ARG A 157 37.56 -0.25 -13.81
C ARG A 157 36.15 0.21 -13.41
N THR A 158 35.19 -0.05 -14.29
CA THR A 158 33.77 0.19 -14.04
C THR A 158 33.09 -1.13 -13.73
N LEU A 159 32.64 -1.30 -12.49
CA LEU A 159 31.80 -2.42 -12.08
C LEU A 159 30.34 -2.01 -12.19
N ARG A 160 29.55 -2.75 -12.94
CA ARG A 160 28.11 -2.55 -13.09
C ARG A 160 27.38 -3.76 -12.54
N VAL A 161 26.38 -3.51 -11.68
CA VAL A 161 25.45 -4.51 -11.20
C VAL A 161 24.04 -4.09 -11.58
N THR A 162 23.32 -4.96 -12.24
CA THR A 162 21.93 -4.73 -12.64
C THR A 162 21.05 -5.85 -12.12
N GLY A 163 19.76 -5.57 -11.95
CA GLY A 163 18.78 -6.61 -11.66
C GLY A 163 17.40 -6.02 -11.43
N THR A 164 16.52 -6.84 -10.88
CA THR A 164 15.17 -6.43 -10.48
C THR A 164 14.99 -6.61 -8.98
N ILE A 165 14.32 -5.66 -8.35
CA ILE A 165 13.84 -5.74 -6.97
C ILE A 165 12.33 -5.59 -6.94
N GLN A 166 11.69 -6.35 -6.06
CA GLN A 166 10.29 -6.19 -5.70
C GLN A 166 10.17 -5.50 -4.32
N PRO A 167 9.81 -4.20 -4.25
CA PRO A 167 9.57 -3.50 -2.99
C PRO A 167 8.56 -4.22 -2.09
N GLY A 168 8.81 -4.16 -0.78
CA GLY A 168 8.00 -4.82 0.24
C GLY A 168 6.72 -4.05 0.51
N LEU A 169 5.59 -4.74 0.65
CA LEU A 169 4.31 -4.09 1.00
C LEU A 169 4.33 -3.70 2.48
N ARG A 170 4.16 -2.41 2.78
CA ARG A 170 4.03 -1.92 4.14
C ARG A 170 2.69 -2.33 4.72
N PHE A 171 2.72 -3.09 5.81
CA PHE A 171 1.53 -3.29 6.62
C PHE A 171 1.13 -1.98 7.31
N GLN A 172 -0.08 -1.49 7.02
CA GLN A 172 -0.68 -0.38 7.76
C GLN A 172 -1.83 -0.94 8.61
N PRO A 173 -1.64 -1.06 9.94
CA PRO A 173 -2.71 -1.53 10.81
C PRO A 173 -3.94 -0.62 10.64
N ARG A 174 -5.13 -1.18 10.82
CA ARG A 174 -6.36 -0.37 10.85
C ARG A 174 -6.21 0.65 11.97
N GLY A 175 -6.12 1.92 11.59
CA GLY A 175 -6.27 3.01 12.55
C GLY A 175 -7.69 3.02 13.12
N TYR A 176 -7.92 3.91 14.07
CA TYR A 176 -9.24 4.10 14.68
C TYR A 176 -10.27 4.75 13.75
N VAL A 177 -9.88 5.10 12.53
CA VAL A 177 -10.69 5.76 11.51
C VAL A 177 -10.96 4.76 10.39
N ILE A 178 -12.22 4.42 10.18
CA ILE A 178 -12.68 3.56 9.09
C ILE A 178 -13.44 4.44 8.09
N PRO A 179 -13.07 4.47 6.79
CA PRO A 179 -13.78 5.25 5.78
C PRO A 179 -15.28 4.96 5.77
N GLY A 180 -16.11 5.96 5.46
CA GLY A 180 -17.57 5.82 5.55
C GLY A 180 -18.12 4.63 4.77
N TYR A 181 -17.65 4.41 3.54
CA TYR A 181 -18.06 3.28 2.71
C TYR A 181 -17.69 1.91 3.32
N GLU A 182 -16.54 1.79 4.00
CA GLU A 182 -16.11 0.54 4.64
C GLU A 182 -16.85 0.32 5.97
N ALA A 183 -17.01 1.40 6.74
CA ALA A 183 -17.64 1.37 8.06
C ALA A 183 -19.09 0.87 8.00
N ARG A 184 -19.80 1.24 6.93
CA ARG A 184 -21.19 0.86 6.70
C ARG A 184 -21.33 -0.60 6.26
N HIS A 185 -20.34 -1.14 5.55
CA HIS A 185 -20.47 -2.42 4.85
C HIS A 185 -19.33 -3.38 5.19
N LEU A 186 -19.24 -3.80 6.45
CA LEU A 186 -18.10 -4.57 6.93
C LEU A 186 -17.87 -5.90 6.20
N ALA A 187 -18.93 -6.51 5.66
CA ALA A 187 -18.86 -7.81 4.99
C ALA A 187 -18.68 -7.73 3.47
N PHE A 188 -19.13 -6.64 2.83
CA PHE A 188 -19.25 -6.56 1.37
C PHE A 188 -18.47 -5.40 0.73
N SER A 189 -17.85 -4.53 1.52
CA SER A 189 -17.02 -3.45 0.99
C SER A 189 -15.71 -3.95 0.42
N THR A 190 -15.27 -3.32 -0.67
CA THR A 190 -13.90 -3.49 -1.16
C THR A 190 -12.95 -2.78 -0.19
N THR A 191 -12.14 -3.54 0.54
CA THR A 191 -11.08 -2.99 1.39
C THR A 191 -9.87 -2.59 0.54
N THR A 192 -10.02 -1.56 -0.29
CA THR A 192 -8.91 -1.02 -1.10
C THR A 192 -8.33 0.20 -0.41
N ARG A 193 -7.24 0.00 0.32
CA ARG A 193 -6.43 1.06 0.91
C ARG A 193 -5.33 1.47 -0.05
N ALA A 194 -4.81 2.68 0.17
CA ALA A 194 -3.53 3.04 -0.43
C ALA A 194 -2.50 1.99 -0.02
N ARG A 195 -1.80 1.43 -1.02
CA ARG A 195 -0.76 0.44 -0.79
C ARG A 195 0.56 1.19 -0.77
N ILE A 196 1.22 1.16 0.37
CA ILE A 196 2.55 1.77 0.52
C ILE A 196 3.56 0.65 0.40
N TYR A 197 4.61 0.88 -0.38
CA TYR A 197 5.69 -0.07 -0.57
C TYR A 197 7.01 0.57 -0.14
N ASP A 198 7.78 -0.20 0.62
CA ASP A 198 9.09 0.18 1.13
C ASP A 198 10.21 -0.44 0.30
N LEU A 199 11.14 0.42 -0.10
CA LEU A 199 12.39 0.08 -0.78
C LEU A 199 13.54 0.61 0.07
N VAL A 200 14.45 -0.27 0.46
CA VAL A 200 15.61 0.07 1.26
C VAL A 200 16.87 -0.29 0.48
N TYR A 201 17.77 0.67 0.32
CA TYR A 201 19.10 0.41 -0.21
C TYR A 201 20.14 0.52 0.92
N LEU A 202 20.83 -0.57 1.21
CA LEU A 202 21.89 -0.66 2.21
C LEU A 202 23.19 -0.09 1.63
N LEU A 203 23.59 1.05 2.19
CA LEU A 203 24.85 1.74 1.90
C LEU A 203 25.98 1.29 2.83
N GLY A 204 25.69 0.58 3.93
CA GLY A 204 26.72 -0.03 4.77
C GLY A 204 27.66 -0.87 3.92
N PRO A 205 27.11 -1.73 3.05
CA PRO A 205 27.55 -2.18 1.74
C PRO A 205 28.93 -1.76 1.24
N ILE A 206 28.91 -0.60 0.63
CA ILE A 206 30.05 -0.05 -0.08
C ILE A 206 31.15 0.44 0.89
N ARG A 207 30.83 0.68 2.18
CA ARG A 207 31.78 1.17 3.19
C ARG A 207 32.77 0.13 3.71
N SER A 208 32.67 -1.13 3.29
CA SER A 208 33.75 -2.11 3.54
C SER A 208 34.92 -1.92 2.59
N TRP A 209 34.70 -1.25 1.46
CA TRP A 209 35.75 -0.96 0.50
C TRP A 209 36.62 0.18 1.01
N ALA A 210 37.85 0.26 0.51
CA ALA A 210 38.69 1.41 0.82
C ALA A 210 38.12 2.68 0.16
N GLY A 211 38.26 3.82 0.83
CA GLY A 211 37.80 5.13 0.32
C GLY A 211 36.51 5.65 0.96
N ALA A 212 36.05 6.80 0.45
CA ALA A 212 34.88 7.53 0.92
C ALA A 212 34.01 7.91 -0.30
N PRO A 213 33.32 6.93 -0.91
CA PRO A 213 32.63 7.17 -2.17
C PRO A 213 31.48 8.16 -2.00
N THR A 214 31.34 9.06 -2.96
CA THR A 214 30.09 9.81 -3.14
C THR A 214 29.09 8.92 -3.86
N VAL A 215 27.89 8.79 -3.32
CA VAL A 215 26.82 7.98 -3.89
C VAL A 215 25.74 8.89 -4.47
N LYS A 216 25.52 8.82 -5.78
CA LYS A 216 24.43 9.50 -6.47
C LYS A 216 23.29 8.54 -6.69
N VAL A 217 22.11 8.84 -6.17
CA VAL A 217 20.93 7.99 -6.24
C VAL A 217 19.83 8.69 -7.03
N THR A 218 19.29 7.98 -8.01
CA THR A 218 18.14 8.41 -8.82
C THR A 218 17.08 7.33 -8.79
N ILE A 219 15.86 7.68 -8.41
CA ILE A 219 14.71 6.78 -8.41
C ILE A 219 13.65 7.37 -9.33
N ARG A 220 13.26 6.62 -10.37
CA ARG A 220 12.16 6.97 -11.28
C ARG A 220 10.96 6.09 -11.01
N PHE A 221 9.77 6.68 -10.98
CA PHE A 221 8.53 5.97 -10.73
C PHE A 221 7.34 6.71 -11.40
N PRO A 222 6.21 6.04 -11.67
CA PRO A 222 5.05 6.69 -12.27
C PRO A 222 4.60 7.93 -11.47
N ALA A 223 4.35 9.05 -12.16
CA ALA A 223 3.94 10.30 -11.53
C ALA A 223 2.54 10.26 -10.90
N SER A 224 1.77 9.18 -11.14
CA SER A 224 0.50 8.86 -10.47
C SER A 224 0.69 8.25 -9.08
N TRP A 225 1.89 7.74 -8.77
CA TRP A 225 2.23 7.28 -7.43
C TRP A 225 2.64 8.48 -6.56
N GLY A 226 2.32 8.41 -5.27
CA GLY A 226 2.80 9.37 -4.27
C GLY A 226 4.18 8.96 -3.76
N ALA A 227 5.06 9.93 -3.49
CA ALA A 227 6.18 9.71 -2.59
C ALA A 227 5.64 9.75 -1.16
N ALA A 228 5.84 8.68 -0.40
CA ALA A 228 5.40 8.59 1.00
C ALA A 228 6.60 8.77 1.94
N GLU A 229 6.34 9.15 3.19
CA GLU A 229 7.38 9.06 4.22
C GLU A 229 7.76 7.59 4.43
N PRO A 230 9.06 7.26 4.40
CA PRO A 230 9.50 5.91 4.72
C PRO A 230 9.15 5.60 6.18
N PHE A 231 8.53 4.45 6.41
CA PHE A 231 8.23 3.95 7.73
C PHE A 231 9.47 3.23 8.22
N ILE A 232 10.25 3.91 9.05
CA ILE A 232 11.30 3.25 9.81
C ILE A 232 10.68 2.90 11.16
N ALA A 233 10.30 1.64 11.34
CA ALA A 233 9.69 1.12 12.56
C ALA A 233 10.59 1.23 13.82
N HIS A 234 11.80 1.75 13.68
CA HIS A 234 12.74 1.97 14.78
C HIS A 234 12.87 3.44 15.16
N ARG A 235 11.78 4.02 15.64
CA ARG A 235 11.82 5.29 16.41
C ARG A 235 12.57 5.16 17.76
N THR A 236 13.03 3.96 18.11
CA THR A 236 13.77 3.63 19.33
C THR A 236 15.23 3.24 19.13
N LEU A 237 15.73 3.08 17.89
CA LEU A 237 17.16 2.77 17.63
C LEU A 237 17.90 3.86 16.85
N ALA A 238 17.20 4.85 16.32
CA ALA A 238 17.83 6.06 15.80
C ALA A 238 17.83 7.13 16.89
N GLY A 239 19.00 7.70 17.17
CA GLY A 239 19.16 8.89 18.01
C GLY A 239 18.42 10.12 17.45
N PRO A 240 18.70 11.32 17.97
CA PRO A 240 17.94 12.53 17.67
C PRO A 240 17.92 12.79 16.15
N GLU A 241 16.71 12.93 15.61
CA GLU A 241 16.42 13.29 14.21
C GLU A 241 17.21 12.48 13.17
N VAL A 242 16.66 11.33 12.76
CA VAL A 242 16.80 10.95 11.35
C VAL A 242 16.15 12.08 10.58
N GLU A 243 16.93 13.08 10.16
CA GLU A 243 16.54 14.01 9.11
C GLU A 243 16.03 13.12 7.98
N LEU A 244 14.71 13.01 7.83
CA LEU A 244 14.05 12.48 6.65
C LEU A 244 14.38 13.47 5.53
N SER A 245 15.58 13.32 5.00
CA SER A 245 16.36 14.36 4.34
C SER A 245 15.99 14.43 2.87
N ARG A 246 15.25 15.49 2.53
CA ARG A 246 15.17 16.21 1.24
C ARG A 246 15.61 15.41 0.00
N TRP A 247 14.81 14.43 -0.39
CA TRP A 247 14.81 13.99 -1.79
C TRP A 247 14.48 15.19 -2.68
N SER A 248 15.28 15.44 -3.71
CA SER A 248 14.90 16.40 -4.74
C SER A 248 13.94 15.70 -5.69
N LEU A 249 12.68 16.13 -5.67
CA LEU A 249 11.61 15.58 -6.51
C LEU A 249 11.40 16.48 -7.72
N ALA A 250 11.54 15.91 -8.90
CA ALA A 250 11.20 16.52 -10.18
C ALA A 250 10.16 15.67 -10.91
N ARG A 251 9.41 16.28 -11.83
CA ARG A 251 8.54 15.57 -12.76
C ARG A 251 9.19 15.57 -14.14
N ASP A 252 9.23 14.39 -14.76
CA ASP A 252 9.69 14.17 -16.12
C ASP A 252 8.58 13.44 -16.91
N GLY A 253 7.71 14.21 -17.56
CA GLY A 253 6.53 13.69 -18.25
C GLY A 253 5.60 12.88 -17.34
N ALA A 254 5.44 11.59 -17.66
CA ALA A 254 4.62 10.64 -16.90
C ALA A 254 5.36 10.01 -15.70
N GLN A 255 6.63 10.37 -15.48
CA GLN A 255 7.47 9.87 -14.40
C GLN A 255 7.73 10.98 -13.37
N ALA A 256 7.85 10.60 -12.11
CA ALA A 256 8.47 11.37 -11.06
C ALA A 256 9.91 10.86 -10.89
N VAL A 257 10.84 11.78 -10.62
CA VAL A 257 12.25 11.50 -10.46
C VAL A 257 12.69 12.04 -9.10
N ALA A 258 13.04 11.14 -8.19
CA ALA A 258 13.65 11.47 -6.91
C ALA A 258 15.16 11.33 -7.00
N THR A 259 15.89 12.38 -6.66
CA THR A 259 17.36 12.37 -6.67
C THR A 259 17.95 12.72 -5.32
N ARG A 260 19.10 12.12 -5.03
CA ARG A 260 19.87 12.39 -3.82
C ARG A 260 21.36 12.11 -4.04
N THR A 261 22.21 12.96 -3.47
CA THR A 261 23.66 12.74 -3.42
C THR A 261 24.08 12.57 -1.98
N LEU A 262 24.88 11.55 -1.70
CA LEU A 262 25.30 11.14 -0.36
C LEU A 262 26.82 11.15 -0.28
N GLY A 263 27.36 11.69 0.81
CA GLY A 263 28.79 11.67 1.12
C GLY A 263 29.14 10.68 2.24
N GLU A 264 30.36 10.80 2.77
CA GLU A 264 30.97 9.89 3.75
C GLU A 264 30.17 9.74 5.06
N GLY A 265 29.41 10.77 5.46
CA GLY A 265 28.58 10.78 6.67
C GLY A 265 27.12 10.35 6.48
N ALA A 266 26.73 9.83 5.31
CA ALA A 266 25.36 9.42 5.04
C ALA A 266 24.87 8.32 6.02
N PRO A 267 23.55 8.14 6.19
CA PRO A 267 23.03 6.97 6.89
C PRO A 267 23.46 5.67 6.19
N GLY A 268 23.61 4.58 6.95
CA GLY A 268 23.96 3.25 6.42
C GLY A 268 22.85 2.62 5.57
N MET A 269 21.65 3.19 5.59
CA MET A 269 20.50 2.77 4.83
C MET A 269 19.85 3.97 4.14
N LEU A 270 19.33 3.75 2.94
CA LEU A 270 18.59 4.72 2.17
C LEU A 270 17.17 4.20 1.95
N PRO A 271 16.21 4.58 2.82
CA PRO A 271 14.83 4.18 2.65
C PRO A 271 14.12 5.11 1.67
N PHE A 272 13.25 4.51 0.85
CA PHE A 272 12.32 5.18 -0.03
C PHE A 272 10.97 4.47 0.03
N ALA A 273 9.87 5.23 -0.02
CA ALA A 273 8.54 4.66 -0.02
C ALA A 273 7.67 5.24 -1.14
N PHE A 274 6.97 4.35 -1.83
CA PHE A 274 6.01 4.69 -2.86
C PHE A 274 4.60 4.38 -2.37
N GLN A 275 3.65 5.25 -2.65
CA GLN A 275 2.23 5.03 -2.42
C GLN A 275 1.53 4.85 -3.76
N LEU A 276 1.08 3.63 -4.04
CA LEU A 276 0.26 3.37 -5.21
C LEU A 276 -1.14 4.01 -5.03
N PRO A 277 -1.71 4.59 -6.10
CA PRO A 277 -3.04 5.17 -6.04
C PRO A 277 -4.07 4.10 -5.67
N ALA A 278 -4.97 4.43 -4.75
CA ALA A 278 -6.14 3.61 -4.49
C ALA A 278 -7.13 3.75 -5.67
N PRO A 279 -7.94 2.71 -5.97
CA PRO A 279 -8.98 2.84 -6.97
C PRO A 279 -9.94 3.98 -6.59
N THR A 280 -10.31 4.77 -7.60
CA THR A 280 -11.21 5.92 -7.48
C THR A 280 -12.64 5.50 -7.15
N VAL A 281 -13.06 4.34 -7.65
CA VAL A 281 -14.37 3.75 -7.40
C VAL A 281 -14.20 2.52 -6.52
N ARG A 282 -14.97 2.48 -5.43
CA ARG A 282 -14.98 1.37 -4.48
C ARG A 282 -16.39 0.85 -4.32
N VAL A 283 -16.53 -0.46 -4.13
CA VAL A 283 -17.84 -1.03 -3.83
C VAL A 283 -18.10 -0.78 -2.35
N GLY A 284 -19.15 -0.03 -2.05
CA GLY A 284 -19.65 0.18 -0.70
C GLY A 284 -20.20 -1.15 -0.19
N GLY A 285 -21.24 -1.68 -0.81
CA GLY A 285 -21.82 -2.96 -0.42
C GLY A 285 -23.31 -3.00 -0.72
N LEU A 286 -24.03 -3.93 -0.08
CA LEU A 286 -25.48 -4.06 -0.19
C LEU A 286 -26.17 -3.32 0.97
N LEU A 287 -27.39 -2.87 0.74
CA LEU A 287 -28.23 -2.23 1.74
C LEU A 287 -29.52 -3.03 1.89
N PHE A 288 -29.92 -3.31 3.12
CA PHE A 288 -31.25 -3.78 3.44
C PHE A 288 -31.85 -2.88 4.51
N GLY A 289 -33.11 -2.45 4.35
CA GLY A 289 -33.78 -1.60 5.32
C GLY A 289 -35.23 -1.98 5.55
N ILE A 290 -35.68 -1.83 6.79
CA ILE A 290 -37.07 -2.01 7.18
C ILE A 290 -37.50 -0.89 8.13
N GLY A 291 -38.71 -0.38 7.94
CA GLY A 291 -39.26 0.62 8.83
C GLY A 291 -40.59 1.17 8.35
N GLY A 292 -40.85 2.44 8.67
CA GLY A 292 -42.15 3.07 8.50
C GLY A 292 -42.10 4.38 7.73
N THR A 293 -43.26 4.78 7.26
CA THR A 293 -43.49 6.06 6.59
C THR A 293 -44.56 6.83 7.32
N THR A 294 -44.41 8.16 7.39
CA THR A 294 -45.38 9.10 7.95
C THR A 294 -45.72 10.19 6.93
N GLY A 295 -46.77 10.97 7.20
CA GLY A 295 -47.35 11.92 6.25
C GLY A 295 -48.55 11.35 5.50
N ASP A 296 -48.71 11.72 4.23
CA ASP A 296 -49.86 11.36 3.39
C ASP A 296 -49.95 9.86 3.09
N ARG A 297 -48.88 9.11 3.36
CA ARG A 297 -48.65 7.77 2.81
C ARG A 297 -48.15 6.73 3.81
N ARG A 298 -48.72 6.72 5.01
CA ARG A 298 -48.33 5.83 6.12
C ARG A 298 -48.29 4.33 5.74
N GLY A 299 -47.29 3.61 6.26
CA GLY A 299 -47.18 2.16 6.10
C GLY A 299 -45.77 1.61 6.30
N LEU A 300 -45.67 0.27 6.30
CA LEU A 300 -44.39 -0.46 6.32
C LEU A 300 -43.63 -0.22 5.01
N ARG A 301 -42.32 0.06 5.12
CA ARG A 301 -41.40 0.25 4.01
C ARG A 301 -40.22 -0.71 4.11
N LEU A 302 -39.92 -1.36 2.99
CA LEU A 302 -38.70 -2.16 2.80
C LEU A 302 -37.80 -1.46 1.79
N ARG A 303 -36.48 -1.62 1.96
CA ARG A 303 -35.45 -1.08 1.06
C ARG A 303 -34.42 -2.16 0.77
N LEU A 304 -34.05 -2.31 -0.50
CA LEU A 304 -32.93 -3.14 -0.95
C LEU A 304 -32.11 -2.32 -1.93
N GLY A 305 -30.79 -2.23 -1.75
CA GLY A 305 -29.95 -1.46 -2.67
C GLY A 305 -28.49 -1.84 -2.61
N GLY A 306 -27.67 -1.06 -3.31
CA GLY A 306 -26.22 -1.13 -3.22
C GLY A 306 -25.59 0.25 -3.32
N GLU A 307 -24.35 0.34 -2.85
CA GLU A 307 -23.58 1.59 -2.80
C GLU A 307 -22.21 1.43 -3.48
N LEU A 308 -21.76 2.51 -4.12
CA LEU A 308 -20.41 2.71 -4.62
C LEU A 308 -19.84 3.99 -3.99
N SER A 309 -18.54 4.05 -3.77
CA SER A 309 -17.86 5.25 -3.28
C SER A 309 -16.93 5.82 -4.34
N ALA A 310 -17.05 7.11 -4.61
CA ALA A 310 -16.16 7.86 -5.49
C ALA A 310 -16.37 9.37 -5.31
N PRO A 311 -15.47 10.12 -4.64
CA PRO A 311 -14.35 9.67 -3.78
C PRO A 311 -14.81 9.07 -2.43
N ASP A 312 -13.88 8.74 -1.53
CA ASP A 312 -14.12 8.03 -0.25
C ASP A 312 -15.20 8.62 0.67
N TRP A 313 -15.44 9.93 0.57
CA TRP A 313 -16.44 10.66 1.35
C TRP A 313 -17.79 10.78 0.64
N LEU A 314 -17.91 10.34 -0.62
CA LEU A 314 -19.12 10.45 -1.42
C LEU A 314 -19.60 9.05 -1.84
N LEU A 315 -20.83 8.72 -1.47
CA LEU A 315 -21.50 7.48 -1.84
C LEU A 315 -22.55 7.73 -2.93
N TRP A 316 -22.58 6.83 -3.89
CA TRP A 316 -23.57 6.70 -4.94
C TRP A 316 -24.39 5.46 -4.62
N SER A 317 -25.67 5.63 -4.32
CA SER A 317 -26.56 4.53 -3.99
C SER A 317 -27.66 4.37 -5.03
N ALA A 318 -28.04 3.12 -5.26
CA ALA A 318 -29.23 2.78 -6.04
C ALA A 318 -30.04 1.77 -5.22
N ALA A 319 -31.29 2.12 -4.93
CA ALA A 319 -32.15 1.29 -4.10
C ALA A 319 -33.55 1.11 -4.70
N VAL A 320 -34.12 -0.07 -4.49
CA VAL A 320 -35.53 -0.36 -4.68
C VAL A 320 -36.21 -0.31 -3.31
N GLU A 321 -37.30 0.44 -3.21
CA GLU A 321 -38.09 0.57 -1.99
C GLU A 321 -39.53 0.14 -2.25
N THR A 322 -40.16 -0.53 -1.29
CA THR A 322 -41.55 -0.97 -1.41
C THR A 322 -42.37 -0.67 -0.18
N GLY A 323 -43.59 -0.16 -0.39
CA GLY A 323 -44.56 0.12 0.66
C GLY A 323 -45.71 -0.89 0.63
N ALA A 324 -45.71 -1.86 1.55
CA ALA A 324 -46.72 -2.91 1.66
C ALA A 324 -47.10 -3.59 0.31
N PHE A 325 -46.12 -3.79 -0.58
CA PHE A 325 -46.24 -4.40 -1.92
C PHE A 325 -47.13 -3.67 -2.94
N ARG A 326 -47.73 -2.52 -2.59
CA ARG A 326 -48.59 -1.75 -3.52
C ARG A 326 -47.87 -0.62 -4.23
N ARG A 327 -46.72 -0.22 -3.72
CA ARG A 327 -45.92 0.88 -4.24
C ARG A 327 -44.48 0.43 -4.32
N VAL A 328 -43.86 0.71 -5.45
CA VAL A 328 -42.45 0.39 -5.72
C VAL A 328 -41.78 1.66 -6.17
N PHE A 329 -40.61 1.94 -5.61
CA PHE A 329 -39.79 3.09 -5.93
C PHE A 329 -38.40 2.61 -6.33
N PHE A 330 -37.81 3.25 -7.32
CA PHE A 330 -36.39 3.19 -7.60
C PHE A 330 -35.76 4.52 -7.20
N VAL A 331 -34.69 4.49 -6.41
CA VAL A 331 -34.09 5.67 -5.79
C VAL A 331 -32.58 5.67 -6.04
N PRO A 332 -32.11 6.34 -7.11
CA PRO A 332 -30.72 6.77 -7.19
C PRO A 332 -30.50 7.94 -6.21
N ALA A 333 -29.38 7.93 -5.49
CA ALA A 333 -29.01 8.98 -4.56
C ALA A 333 -27.49 9.17 -4.45
N ILE A 334 -27.10 10.36 -4.01
CA ILE A 334 -25.72 10.73 -3.67
C ILE A 334 -25.65 11.25 -2.25
N HIS A 335 -24.64 10.83 -1.48
CA HIS A 335 -24.53 11.14 -0.05
C HIS A 335 -23.09 11.45 0.31
N ALA A 336 -22.87 12.58 0.98
CA ALA A 336 -21.61 12.84 1.67
C ALA A 336 -21.62 12.10 3.01
N VAL A 337 -20.56 11.35 3.31
CA VAL A 337 -20.45 10.51 4.51
C VAL A 337 -19.18 10.81 5.29
N THR A 338 -19.29 10.83 6.61
CA THR A 338 -18.13 10.92 7.50
C THR A 338 -17.54 9.54 7.74
N PRO A 339 -16.23 9.43 8.03
CA PRO A 339 -15.67 8.18 8.52
C PRO A 339 -16.27 7.81 9.88
N TRP A 340 -16.18 6.53 10.23
CA TRP A 340 -16.46 6.03 11.57
C TRP A 340 -15.18 6.11 12.41
N VAL A 341 -15.26 6.72 13.60
CA VAL A 341 -14.11 6.89 14.51
C VAL A 341 -14.45 6.34 15.88
N ILE A 342 -14.03 5.11 16.18
CA ILE A 342 -14.27 4.38 17.45
C ILE A 342 -15.75 4.37 17.86
N MET A 343 -16.20 5.40 18.59
CA MET A 343 -17.55 5.57 19.12
C MET A 343 -18.37 6.62 18.36
N LEU A 344 -17.74 7.42 17.49
CA LEU A 344 -18.40 8.45 16.68
C LEU A 344 -18.95 7.81 15.41
N PRO A 345 -20.29 7.62 15.27
CA PRO A 345 -20.89 6.93 14.14
C PRO A 345 -20.59 7.64 12.82
N SER A 346 -20.63 6.90 11.71
CA SER A 346 -20.61 7.50 10.37
C SER A 346 -21.94 8.18 10.13
N VAL A 347 -21.91 9.48 9.80
CA VAL A 347 -23.09 10.28 9.47
C VAL A 347 -23.10 10.52 7.97
N GLY A 348 -24.24 10.30 7.34
CA GLY A 348 -24.47 10.58 5.93
C GLY A 348 -25.53 11.66 5.75
N LEU A 349 -25.30 12.55 4.78
CA LEU A 349 -26.29 13.51 4.28
C LEU A 349 -26.29 13.49 2.77
N GLY A 350 -27.47 13.37 2.18
CA GLY A 350 -27.58 13.15 0.75
C GLY A 350 -28.87 13.65 0.13
N VAL A 351 -28.88 13.60 -1.19
CA VAL A 351 -30.02 13.91 -2.03
C VAL A 351 -30.27 12.76 -3.00
N GLY A 352 -31.54 12.53 -3.32
CA GLY A 352 -31.94 11.46 -4.24
C GLY A 352 -33.07 11.87 -5.16
N ALA A 353 -33.31 11.06 -6.18
CA ALA A 353 -34.39 11.25 -7.14
C ALA A 353 -35.33 10.03 -7.11
N PRO A 354 -36.22 9.91 -6.10
CA PRO A 354 -37.12 8.79 -6.01
C PRO A 354 -38.08 8.76 -7.20
N VAL A 355 -38.09 7.66 -7.93
CA VAL A 355 -39.01 7.38 -9.03
C VAL A 355 -39.99 6.32 -8.55
N GLN A 356 -41.21 6.73 -8.25
CA GLN A 356 -42.31 5.81 -8.04
C GLN A 356 -42.63 5.11 -9.36
N LEU A 357 -42.57 3.79 -9.39
CA LEU A 357 -42.90 2.95 -10.55
C LEU A 357 -44.34 2.44 -10.48
N LEU A 358 -44.86 2.19 -9.27
CA LEU A 358 -46.21 1.71 -9.04
C LEU A 358 -46.94 2.52 -7.95
N PRO A 359 -48.26 2.76 -8.11
CA PRO A 359 -49.09 2.38 -9.26
C PRO A 359 -48.88 3.26 -10.51
N ASP A 360 -48.55 4.54 -10.32
CA ASP A 360 -48.25 5.46 -11.41
C ASP A 360 -46.78 5.90 -11.39
N LEU A 361 -46.23 6.14 -12.58
CA LEU A 361 -44.89 6.69 -12.74
C LEU A 361 -44.83 8.13 -12.24
N ARG A 362 -44.04 8.41 -11.19
CA ARG A 362 -43.84 9.77 -10.67
C ARG A 362 -42.41 9.96 -10.18
N ALA A 363 -41.76 11.03 -10.62
CA ALA A 363 -40.46 11.43 -10.09
C ALA A 363 -40.63 12.43 -8.94
N GLY A 364 -39.76 12.34 -7.95
CA GLY A 364 -39.67 13.27 -6.83
C GLY A 364 -38.23 13.67 -6.53
N VAL A 365 -38.08 14.47 -5.47
CA VAL A 365 -36.80 14.85 -4.89
C VAL A 365 -36.77 14.33 -3.46
N ARG A 366 -35.64 13.75 -3.06
CA ARG A 366 -35.42 13.24 -1.71
C ARG A 366 -34.29 14.01 -1.04
N LEU A 367 -34.53 14.43 0.19
CA LEU A 367 -33.47 14.75 1.15
C LEU A 367 -33.35 13.58 2.11
N GLN A 368 -32.12 13.15 2.40
CA GLN A 368 -31.92 12.00 3.28
C GLN A 368 -30.71 12.17 4.17
N GLY A 369 -30.80 11.57 5.34
CA GLY A 369 -29.72 11.49 6.31
C GLY A 369 -29.69 10.12 6.94
N ASP A 370 -28.50 9.68 7.31
CA ASP A 370 -28.30 8.37 7.90
C ASP A 370 -27.19 8.41 8.96
N LEU A 371 -27.23 7.45 9.87
CA LEU A 371 -26.26 7.29 10.95
C LEU A 371 -25.95 5.81 11.09
N HIS A 372 -24.68 5.42 10.98
CA HIS A 372 -24.24 4.04 11.03
C HIS A 372 -23.23 3.77 12.15
N MET A 373 -23.46 2.70 12.89
CA MET A 373 -22.52 2.08 13.83
C MET A 373 -22.15 0.69 13.29
N GLY A 374 -21.07 0.63 12.51
CA GLY A 374 -20.75 -0.57 11.74
C GLY A 374 -21.85 -0.89 10.72
N PRO A 375 -22.30 -2.16 10.63
CA PRO A 375 -23.30 -2.58 9.64
C PRO A 375 -24.72 -2.15 10.00
N LEU A 376 -24.95 -1.61 11.21
CA LEU A 376 -26.27 -1.19 11.68
C LEU A 376 -26.44 0.31 11.51
N GLY A 377 -27.51 0.73 10.85
CA GLY A 377 -27.81 2.12 10.59
C GLY A 377 -29.24 2.54 10.89
N PHE A 378 -29.41 3.83 11.13
CA PHE A 378 -30.69 4.53 11.11
C PHE A 378 -30.75 5.43 9.88
N PHE A 379 -31.87 5.39 9.17
CA PHE A 379 -32.08 6.13 7.94
C PHE A 379 -33.32 6.99 8.04
N LEU A 380 -33.20 8.25 7.65
CA LEU A 380 -34.26 9.23 7.55
C LEU A 380 -34.31 9.77 6.12
N ALA A 381 -35.49 9.79 5.52
CA ALA A 381 -35.71 10.47 4.24
C ALA A 381 -36.96 11.34 4.27
N PHE A 382 -36.90 12.43 3.53
CA PHE A 382 -37.99 13.33 3.22
C PHE A 382 -38.16 13.39 1.71
N ASP A 383 -39.28 12.89 1.21
CA ASP A 383 -39.62 12.85 -0.20
C ASP A 383 -40.62 13.95 -0.54
N LEU A 384 -40.35 14.66 -1.62
CA LEU A 384 -41.24 15.65 -2.23
C LEU A 384 -41.58 15.22 -3.66
N TYR A 385 -42.86 14.97 -3.92
CA TYR A 385 -43.36 14.68 -5.27
C TYR A 385 -44.13 15.90 -5.79
N PRO A 386 -43.59 16.66 -6.75
CA PRO A 386 -44.30 17.80 -7.34
C PRO A 386 -45.52 17.30 -8.13
N ALA A 387 -46.67 17.93 -7.91
CA ALA A 387 -47.89 17.61 -8.65
C ALA A 387 -47.90 18.32 -10.01
N ALA A 388 -48.20 17.59 -11.09
CA ALA A 388 -48.53 18.21 -12.36
C ALA A 388 -49.94 18.84 -12.26
N GLY A 389 -50.00 20.18 -12.17
CA GLY A 389 -51.25 20.93 -12.31
C GLY A 389 -52.15 21.07 -11.07
N VAL A 390 -51.74 20.64 -9.87
CA VAL A 390 -52.51 20.83 -8.61
C VAL A 390 -51.64 21.53 -7.55
N ARG A 391 -52.24 22.41 -6.74
CA ARG A 391 -51.57 23.24 -5.70
C ARG A 391 -50.96 22.47 -4.52
N THR A 392 -51.07 21.15 -4.42
CA THR A 392 -50.64 20.38 -3.24
C THR A 392 -49.55 19.37 -3.60
N SER A 393 -48.34 19.60 -3.09
CA SER A 393 -47.23 18.65 -3.11
C SER A 393 -47.47 17.50 -2.14
N ILE A 394 -47.11 16.27 -2.52
CA ILE A 394 -47.13 15.12 -1.59
C ILE A 394 -45.79 15.09 -0.86
N THR A 395 -45.85 15.05 0.47
CA THR A 395 -44.67 14.93 1.35
C THR A 395 -44.70 13.61 2.13
N GLU A 396 -43.59 12.90 2.14
CA GLU A 396 -43.46 11.63 2.87
C GLU A 396 -42.17 11.61 3.68
N THR A 397 -42.27 11.27 4.97
CA THR A 397 -41.10 11.06 5.84
C THR A 397 -40.93 9.57 6.09
N THR A 398 -39.76 9.04 5.75
CA THR A 398 -39.41 7.61 5.93
C THR A 398 -38.39 7.46 7.03
N MET A 399 -38.58 6.49 7.93
CA MET A 399 -37.60 6.10 8.95
C MET A 399 -37.35 4.59 8.83
N LEU A 400 -36.10 4.17 8.63
CA LEU A 400 -35.72 2.75 8.52
C LEU A 400 -34.59 2.42 9.49
N PHE A 401 -34.61 1.18 9.99
CA PHE A 401 -33.39 0.50 10.42
C PHE A 401 -32.75 -0.15 9.21
N GLN A 402 -31.43 0.01 9.07
CA GLN A 402 -30.66 -0.52 7.95
C GLN A 402 -29.60 -1.52 8.42
N LEU A 403 -29.42 -2.57 7.63
CA LEU A 403 -28.29 -3.48 7.66
C LEU A 403 -27.49 -3.25 6.37
N SER A 404 -26.17 -3.17 6.48
CA SER A 404 -25.26 -2.78 5.40
C SER A 404 -24.01 -3.65 5.35
#